data_AF-A0A0R3QDL5-F1
#
_entry.id   AF-A0A0R3QDL5-F1
#
_cell.length_a   1.000
_cell.length_b   1.000
_cell.length_c   1.000
_cell.angle_alpha   90.00
_cell.angle_beta   90.00
_cell.angle_gamma   90.00
#
_symmetry.space_group_name_H-M   'P 1'
#
loop_
_entity.id
_entity.type
_entity.pdbx_description
1 polymer ?
#
loop_
_entity_poly.entity_id
_entity_poly.type
_entity_poly.pdbx_seq_one_letter_code
_entity_poly.pdbx_strand_id
1 'polypeptide(L)'
;MFLNGDLNPKNDTIDQRVLKLVADSISLDLLTSICNFLGGITFDEKHRISGAKAIMLPYALRHSTVFQDNLAEKWELKLADFLLQYASNIIKTSLWTYETIAIESANGREQLIKMLLPSFLTLLLYTILCCCLPSWIYSRPWLAAGGVVSVAGAIISAIGLLLLLDYHITSVAYLMPFVIFCKFYYCIF
;
A
#
# COMPACT_ATOMS: atom_id res chain seq x y z
N MET A 1 4.44 -20.30 63.28
CA MET A 1 3.66 -19.55 64.27
C MET A 1 2.58 -18.80 63.50
N PHE A 2 1.36 -19.37 63.48
CA PHE A 2 0.09 -18.82 62.99
C PHE A 2 0.03 -18.46 61.47
N LEU A 3 -0.93 -18.90 60.66
CA LEU A 3 -2.32 -19.27 60.94
C LEU A 3 -2.77 -20.43 60.05
N ASN A 4 -3.32 -21.44 60.71
CA ASN A 4 -4.46 -22.21 60.21
C ASN A 4 -5.52 -21.22 59.69
N GLY A 5 -5.90 -21.33 58.43
CA GLY A 5 -7.09 -20.70 57.87
C GLY A 5 -7.89 -21.76 57.13
N ASP A 6 -9.09 -22.03 57.64
CA ASP A 6 -10.14 -22.88 57.10
C ASP A 6 -10.04 -23.24 55.60
N LEU A 7 -9.89 -24.53 55.31
CA LEU A 7 -10.28 -25.12 54.03
C LEU A 7 -11.81 -25.07 53.92
N ASN A 8 -12.34 -23.92 53.51
CA ASN A 8 -13.73 -23.77 53.12
C ASN A 8 -13.89 -24.35 51.69
N PRO A 9 -14.54 -25.51 51.49
CA PRO A 9 -14.67 -26.15 50.16
C PRO A 9 -15.45 -25.31 49.14
N LYS A 10 -16.09 -24.23 49.60
CA LYS A 10 -16.77 -23.24 48.77
C LYS A 10 -15.81 -22.26 48.10
N ASN A 11 -14.60 -22.03 48.62
CA ASN A 11 -13.64 -21.10 48.02
C ASN A 11 -12.91 -21.73 46.82
N ASP A 12 -12.50 -23.00 46.95
CA ASP A 12 -11.85 -23.76 45.87
C ASP A 12 -12.73 -23.86 44.61
N THR A 13 -14.04 -23.96 44.80
CA THR A 13 -15.00 -24.01 43.69
C THR A 13 -15.21 -22.65 43.01
N ILE A 14 -15.04 -21.54 43.73
CA ILE A 14 -15.08 -20.19 43.16
C ILE A 14 -13.77 -19.92 42.41
N ASP A 15 -12.63 -20.27 43.00
CA ASP A 15 -11.31 -20.13 42.37
C ASP A 15 -11.20 -20.99 41.11
N GLN A 16 -11.72 -22.23 41.12
CA GLN A 16 -11.80 -23.05 39.91
C GLN A 16 -12.70 -22.46 38.83
N ARG A 17 -13.81 -21.80 39.20
CA ARG A 17 -14.68 -21.13 38.21
C ARG A 17 -14.02 -19.90 37.62
N VAL A 18 -13.33 -19.11 38.45
CA VAL A 18 -12.58 -17.92 37.99
C VAL A 18 -11.41 -18.34 37.09
N LEU A 19 -10.65 -19.37 37.47
CA LEU A 19 -9.59 -19.93 36.64
C LEU A 19 -10.10 -20.49 35.32
N LYS A 20 -11.28 -21.13 35.31
CA LYS A 20 -11.93 -21.56 34.06
C LYS A 20 -12.32 -20.37 33.18
N LEU A 21 -12.93 -19.33 33.76
CA LEU A 21 -13.33 -18.14 33.02
C LEU A 21 -12.12 -17.38 32.44
N VAL A 22 -11.02 -17.29 33.19
CA VAL A 22 -9.76 -16.68 32.73
C VAL A 22 -9.09 -17.54 31.67
N ALA A 23 -9.08 -18.87 31.82
CA ALA A 23 -8.58 -19.78 30.80
C ALA A 23 -9.41 -19.71 29.51
N ASP A 24 -10.73 -19.59 29.63
CA ASP A 24 -11.64 -19.44 28.51
C ASP A 24 -11.45 -18.07 27.83
N SER A 25 -11.27 -16.98 28.58
CA SER A 25 -11.02 -15.64 27.99
C SER A 25 -9.66 -15.55 27.30
N ILE A 26 -8.60 -16.12 27.89
CA ILE A 26 -7.26 -16.18 27.26
C ILE A 26 -7.32 -17.04 26.00
N SER A 27 -8.03 -18.17 26.04
CA SER A 27 -8.21 -19.03 24.87
C SER A 27 -9.00 -18.32 23.77
N LEU A 28 -9.99 -17.50 24.14
CA LEU A 28 -10.82 -16.75 23.21
C LEU A 28 -10.07 -15.57 22.59
N ASP A 29 -9.23 -14.86 23.36
CA ASP A 29 -8.33 -13.82 22.83
C ASP A 29 -7.27 -14.41 21.91
N LEU A 30 -6.68 -15.56 22.27
CA LEU A 30 -5.73 -16.26 21.41
C LEU A 30 -6.40 -16.81 20.14
N LEU A 31 -7.62 -17.36 20.27
CA LEU A 31 -8.43 -17.77 19.12
C LEU A 31 -8.78 -16.59 18.23
N THR A 32 -9.16 -15.45 18.80
CA THR A 32 -9.49 -14.23 18.05
C THR A 32 -8.24 -13.71 17.34
N SER A 33 -7.08 -13.74 17.99
CA SER A 33 -5.80 -13.36 17.39
C SER A 33 -5.37 -14.31 16.28
N ILE A 34 -5.63 -15.62 16.41
CA ILE A 34 -5.38 -16.62 15.35
C ILE A 34 -6.39 -16.44 14.21
N CYS A 35 -7.67 -16.19 14.52
CA CYS A 35 -8.71 -15.89 13.54
C CYS A 35 -8.36 -14.66 12.70
N ASN A 36 -7.66 -13.66 13.24
CA ASN A 36 -7.20 -12.51 12.47
C ASN A 36 -6.21 -12.89 11.36
N PHE A 37 -5.50 -14.02 11.49
CA PHE A 37 -4.63 -14.56 10.44
C PHE A 37 -5.37 -15.48 9.46
N LEU A 38 -6.61 -15.87 9.74
CA LEU A 38 -7.42 -16.73 8.87
C LEU A 38 -8.49 -15.90 8.16
N GLY A 39 -8.42 -15.86 6.83
CA GLY A 39 -9.41 -15.17 6.00
C GLY A 39 -10.59 -16.07 5.64
N GLY A 40 -11.80 -15.53 5.69
CA GLY A 40 -13.01 -16.24 5.25
C GLY A 40 -13.29 -17.50 6.08
N ILE A 41 -13.32 -17.34 7.40
CA ILE A 41 -13.65 -18.39 8.36
C ILE A 41 -15.12 -18.82 8.23
N THR A 42 -15.37 -20.12 8.27
CA THR A 42 -16.71 -20.70 8.35
C THR A 42 -16.91 -21.32 9.73
N PHE A 43 -18.04 -20.99 10.36
CA PHE A 43 -18.40 -21.51 11.67
C PHE A 43 -19.42 -22.63 11.53
N ASP A 44 -19.24 -23.69 12.31
CA ASP A 44 -20.21 -24.77 12.47
C ASP A 44 -21.37 -24.35 13.40
N GLU A 45 -22.45 -25.14 13.43
CA GLU A 45 -23.65 -24.92 14.26
C GLU A 45 -23.32 -24.81 15.76
N LYS A 46 -22.17 -25.35 16.19
CA LYS A 46 -21.66 -25.29 17.56
C LYS A 46 -20.71 -24.12 17.82
N HIS A 47 -20.68 -23.11 16.95
CA HIS A 47 -19.74 -21.97 16.98
C HIS A 47 -18.26 -22.38 17.05
N ARG A 48 -17.94 -23.53 16.45
CA ARG A 48 -16.56 -23.99 16.27
C ARG A 48 -16.10 -23.65 14.87
N ILE A 49 -14.81 -23.41 14.69
CA ILE A 49 -14.22 -23.13 13.38
C ILE A 49 -14.25 -24.43 12.56
N SER A 50 -15.04 -24.45 11.49
CA SER A 50 -15.15 -25.60 10.58
C SER A 50 -14.15 -25.53 9.42
N GLY A 51 -13.69 -24.33 9.07
CA GLY A 51 -12.73 -24.13 8.00
C GLY A 51 -12.38 -22.65 7.80
N ALA A 52 -11.35 -22.40 7.00
CA ALA A 52 -10.96 -21.07 6.55
C ALA A 52 -10.57 -21.12 5.08
N LYS A 53 -10.95 -20.07 4.34
CA LYS A 53 -10.70 -19.96 2.91
C LYS A 53 -9.28 -19.50 2.58
N ALA A 54 -8.66 -18.75 3.48
CA ALA A 54 -7.31 -18.21 3.31
C ALA A 54 -6.55 -18.21 4.65
N ILE A 55 -5.22 -18.25 4.55
CA ILE A 55 -4.31 -18.15 5.70
C ILE A 55 -3.27 -17.07 5.40
N MET A 56 -2.96 -16.25 6.41
CA MET A 56 -1.91 -15.24 6.38
C MET A 56 -0.76 -15.72 7.27
N LEU A 57 0.45 -15.79 6.73
CA LEU A 57 1.64 -16.17 7.47
C LEU A 57 2.57 -14.96 7.61
N PRO A 58 2.54 -14.21 8.73
CA PRO A 58 3.47 -13.12 8.95
C PRO A 58 4.85 -13.68 9.35
N TYR A 59 5.88 -13.34 8.58
CA TYR A 59 7.26 -13.63 8.94
C TYR A 59 7.94 -12.33 9.37
N ALA A 60 8.32 -12.23 10.64
CA ALA A 60 9.04 -11.07 11.17
C ALA A 60 10.55 -11.26 10.96
N LEU A 61 11.14 -10.50 10.04
CA LEU A 61 12.59 -10.49 9.82
C LEU A 61 13.24 -9.41 10.68
N ARG A 62 14.35 -9.77 11.32
CA ARG A 62 15.08 -8.88 12.23
C ARG A 62 16.03 -7.99 11.42
N HIS A 63 15.73 -6.69 11.39
CA HIS A 63 16.59 -5.65 10.84
C HIS A 63 17.37 -5.01 11.99
N SER A 64 18.64 -5.39 12.18
CA SER A 64 19.48 -4.78 13.24
C SER A 64 20.88 -4.40 12.79
N THR A 65 21.39 -5.01 11.71
CA THR A 65 22.70 -4.67 11.15
C THR A 65 22.62 -4.74 9.64
N VAL A 66 23.46 -3.94 8.96
CA VAL A 66 23.53 -3.88 7.48
C VAL A 66 23.72 -5.27 6.85
N PHE A 67 24.42 -6.18 7.52
CA PHE A 67 24.56 -7.56 7.08
C PHE A 67 23.26 -8.37 7.20
N GLN A 68 22.51 -8.19 8.30
CA GLN A 68 21.22 -8.84 8.49
C GLN A 68 20.18 -8.32 7.49
N ASP A 69 20.23 -7.03 7.17
CA ASP A 69 19.34 -6.42 6.18
C ASP A 69 19.60 -7.01 4.78
N ASN A 70 20.87 -7.15 4.37
CA ASN A 70 21.23 -7.79 3.10
C ASN A 70 20.86 -9.29 3.06
N LEU A 71 20.97 -9.98 4.20
CA LEU A 71 20.58 -11.39 4.30
C LEU A 71 19.05 -11.54 4.23
N ALA A 72 18.31 -10.62 4.88
CA ALA A 72 16.85 -10.54 4.82
C ALA A 72 16.39 -10.31 3.39
N GLU A 73 16.98 -9.34 2.69
CA GLU A 73 16.71 -9.03 1.28
C GLU A 73 16.90 -10.26 0.38
N LYS A 74 18.04 -10.97 0.51
CA LYS A 74 18.30 -12.19 -0.27
C LYS A 74 17.32 -13.32 0.02
N TRP A 75 16.91 -13.45 1.28
CA TRP A 75 15.93 -14.46 1.69
C TRP A 75 14.54 -14.14 1.11
N GLU A 76 14.13 -12.89 1.16
CA GLU A 76 12.87 -12.40 0.60
C GLU A 76 12.80 -12.63 -0.92
N LEU A 77 13.86 -12.28 -1.65
CA LEU A 77 13.94 -12.52 -3.10
C LEU A 77 13.88 -14.01 -3.45
N LYS A 78 14.58 -14.86 -2.68
CA LYS A 78 14.55 -16.31 -2.90
C LYS A 78 13.19 -16.93 -2.57
N LEU A 79 12.51 -16.44 -1.54
CA LEU A 79 11.17 -16.87 -1.19
C LEU A 79 10.15 -16.48 -2.29
N ALA A 80 10.25 -15.26 -2.81
CA ALA A 80 9.40 -14.78 -3.89
C ALA A 80 9.58 -15.62 -5.16
N ASP A 81 10.83 -15.89 -5.57
CA ASP A 81 11.14 -16.74 -6.72
C ASP A 81 10.63 -18.18 -6.55
N PHE A 82 10.80 -18.75 -5.34
CA PHE A 82 10.26 -20.07 -5.02
C PHE A 82 8.74 -20.11 -5.13
N LEU A 83 8.03 -19.09 -4.62
CA LEU A 83 6.56 -19.03 -4.68
C LEU A 83 6.03 -18.78 -6.10
N LEU A 84 6.76 -18.03 -6.93
CA LEU A 84 6.43 -17.86 -8.35
C LEU A 84 6.57 -19.17 -9.14
N GLN A 85 7.62 -19.95 -8.84
CA GLN A 85 7.83 -21.27 -9.45
C GLN A 85 6.87 -22.33 -8.89
N TYR A 86 6.35 -22.14 -7.68
CA TYR A 86 5.36 -23.02 -7.06
C TYR A 86 3.97 -22.81 -7.67
N ALA A 87 3.76 -23.28 -8.90
CA ALA A 87 2.47 -23.28 -9.57
C ALA A 87 1.67 -24.53 -9.20
N SER A 88 0.87 -24.47 -8.13
CA SER A 88 -0.13 -25.49 -7.80
C SER A 88 -1.53 -25.03 -8.21
N ASN A 89 -2.27 -25.85 -8.97
CA ASN A 89 -3.64 -25.54 -9.40
C ASN A 89 -4.66 -25.54 -8.23
N ILE A 90 -4.25 -26.02 -7.05
CA ILE A 90 -5.12 -26.22 -5.88
C ILE A 90 -4.98 -25.06 -4.87
N ILE A 91 -3.79 -24.46 -4.77
CA ILE A 91 -3.49 -23.43 -3.77
C ILE A 91 -2.93 -22.20 -4.48
N LYS A 92 -3.69 -21.12 -4.48
CA LYS A 92 -3.24 -19.81 -4.95
C LYS A 92 -2.58 -19.09 -3.79
N THR A 93 -1.27 -18.89 -3.88
CA THR A 93 -0.48 -18.14 -2.91
C THR A 93 -0.21 -16.74 -3.45
N SER A 94 -0.42 -15.71 -2.63
CA SER A 94 -0.01 -14.34 -2.94
C SER A 94 0.95 -13.88 -1.86
N LEU A 95 2.21 -13.70 -2.21
CA LEU A 95 3.22 -13.14 -1.31
C LEU A 95 3.19 -11.62 -1.42
N TRP A 96 3.09 -10.94 -0.28
CA TRP A 96 3.24 -9.50 -0.18
C TRP A 96 4.50 -9.22 0.63
N THR A 97 5.56 -8.76 -0.04
CA THR A 97 6.85 -8.43 0.59
C THR A 97 7.15 -6.95 0.39
N TYR A 98 7.93 -6.35 1.30
CA TYR A 98 8.34 -4.94 1.22
C TYR A 98 9.04 -4.61 -0.11
N GLU A 99 9.88 -5.52 -0.61
CA GLU A 99 10.54 -5.42 -1.92
C GLU A 99 9.55 -5.44 -3.09
N THR A 100 8.50 -6.29 -3.04
CA THR A 100 7.49 -6.34 -4.11
C THR A 100 6.76 -5.00 -4.24
N ILE A 101 6.46 -4.34 -3.12
CA ILE A 101 5.82 -3.01 -3.11
C ILE A 101 6.79 -1.95 -3.64
N ALA A 102 8.08 -2.02 -3.29
CA ALA A 102 9.09 -1.11 -3.78
C ALA A 102 9.31 -1.24 -5.30
N ILE A 103 9.40 -2.48 -5.80
CA ILE A 103 9.56 -2.81 -7.22
C ILE A 103 8.28 -2.43 -8.00
N GLU A 104 7.10 -2.74 -7.48
CA GLU A 104 5.82 -2.36 -8.11
C GLU A 104 5.62 -0.84 -8.11
N SER A 105 6.01 -0.15 -7.05
CA SER A 105 6.03 1.31 -6.99
C SER A 105 7.03 1.91 -7.98
N ALA A 106 8.22 1.31 -8.13
CA ALA A 106 9.23 1.76 -9.08
C ALA A 106 8.76 1.56 -10.54
N ASN A 107 8.16 0.40 -10.83
CA ASN A 107 7.56 0.11 -12.15
C ASN A 107 6.40 1.07 -12.45
N GLY A 108 5.54 1.33 -11.47
CA GLY A 108 4.46 2.32 -11.59
C GLY A 108 5.01 3.71 -11.89
N ARG A 109 6.10 4.12 -11.22
CA ARG A 109 6.78 5.39 -11.47
C ARG A 109 7.34 5.48 -12.90
N GLU A 110 8.01 4.44 -13.38
CA GLU A 110 8.54 4.44 -14.75
C GLU A 110 7.43 4.52 -15.80
N GLN A 111 6.32 3.81 -15.57
CA GLN A 111 5.16 3.85 -16.46
C GLN A 111 4.52 5.24 -16.47
N LEU A 112 4.38 5.87 -15.31
CA LEU A 112 3.88 7.25 -15.20
C LEU A 112 4.77 8.26 -15.93
N ILE A 113 6.09 8.14 -15.80
CA ILE A 113 7.05 9.00 -16.53
C ILE A 113 6.91 8.80 -18.05
N LYS A 114 6.80 7.54 -18.50
CA LYS A 114 6.60 7.22 -19.93
C LYS A 114 5.27 7.78 -20.47
N MET A 115 4.21 7.81 -19.64
CA MET A 115 2.90 8.36 -20.02
C MET A 115 2.80 9.89 -19.94
N LEU A 116 3.73 10.56 -19.25
CA LEU A 116 3.75 12.02 -19.13
C LEU A 116 3.99 12.71 -20.48
N LEU A 117 4.92 12.19 -21.28
CA LEU A 117 5.30 12.76 -22.57
C LEU A 117 4.15 12.78 -23.61
N PRO A 118 3.44 11.65 -23.88
CA PRO A 118 2.31 11.67 -24.81
C PRO A 118 1.17 12.56 -24.29
N SER A 119 0.94 12.60 -22.98
CA SER A 119 -0.10 13.46 -22.38
C SER A 119 0.17 14.94 -22.63
N PHE A 120 1.41 15.39 -22.45
CA PHE A 120 1.81 16.77 -22.76
C PHE A 120 1.62 17.10 -24.25
N LEU A 121 1.95 16.16 -25.13
CA LEU A 121 1.79 16.34 -26.58
C LEU A 121 0.31 16.46 -26.98
N THR A 122 -0.56 15.63 -26.41
CA THR A 122 -2.01 15.70 -26.63
C THR A 122 -2.59 17.02 -26.11
N LEU A 123 -2.14 17.49 -24.95
CA LEU A 123 -2.56 18.80 -24.38
C LEU A 123 -2.15 19.95 -25.30
N LEU A 124 -0.91 19.96 -25.77
CA LEU A 124 -0.41 20.97 -26.69
C LEU A 124 -1.23 20.96 -28.00
N LEU A 125 -1.46 19.78 -28.59
CA LEU A 125 -2.27 19.65 -29.80
C LEU A 125 -3.71 20.15 -29.59
N TYR A 126 -4.33 19.77 -28.46
CA TYR A 126 -5.69 20.17 -28.12
C TYR A 126 -5.81 21.69 -27.90
N THR A 127 -4.86 22.31 -27.21
CA THR A 127 -4.85 23.79 -27.05
C THR A 127 -4.73 24.51 -28.39
N ILE A 128 -3.87 24.04 -29.30
CA ILE A 128 -3.73 24.62 -30.63
C ILE A 128 -5.06 24.48 -31.39
N LEU A 129 -5.69 23.31 -31.37
CA LEU A 129 -6.97 23.06 -32.04
C LEU A 129 -8.09 23.96 -31.49
N CYS A 130 -8.21 24.10 -30.17
CA CYS A 130 -9.21 24.99 -29.55
C CYS A 130 -8.96 26.47 -29.85
N CYS A 131 -7.69 26.90 -29.98
CA CYS A 131 -7.35 28.28 -30.31
C CYS A 131 -7.40 28.59 -31.82
N CYS A 132 -7.51 27.57 -32.67
CA CYS A 132 -7.76 27.71 -34.11
C CYS A 132 -9.25 27.93 -34.37
N LEU A 133 -9.74 29.12 -34.05
CA LEU A 133 -11.04 29.59 -34.54
C LEU A 133 -10.98 29.79 -36.07
N PRO A 134 -12.12 29.69 -36.79
CA PRO A 134 -12.17 29.70 -38.26
C PRO A 134 -11.68 31.00 -38.94
N SER A 135 -11.27 32.02 -38.18
CA SER A 135 -10.68 33.25 -38.71
C SER A 135 -9.21 33.39 -38.28
N TRP A 136 -8.30 33.16 -39.24
CA TRP A 136 -6.84 33.22 -39.12
C TRP A 136 -6.31 34.52 -38.46
N ILE A 137 -7.03 35.64 -38.64
CA ILE A 137 -6.66 36.97 -38.14
C ILE A 137 -6.90 37.18 -36.63
N TYR A 138 -7.75 36.36 -35.99
CA TYR A 138 -8.05 36.48 -34.55
C TYR A 138 -7.37 35.40 -33.70
N SER A 139 -6.97 34.30 -34.32
CA SER A 139 -6.30 33.18 -33.66
C SER A 139 -4.89 33.61 -33.21
N ARG A 140 -4.66 33.69 -31.90
CA ARG A 140 -3.33 33.87 -31.29
C ARG A 140 -2.84 32.55 -30.67
N PRO A 141 -2.60 31.50 -31.48
CA PRO A 141 -2.20 30.19 -30.98
C PRO A 141 -0.87 30.24 -30.20
N TRP A 142 -0.03 31.23 -30.51
CA TRP A 142 1.20 31.49 -29.79
C TRP A 142 1.03 31.91 -28.34
N LEU A 143 -0.06 32.61 -28.00
CA LEU A 143 -0.32 32.96 -26.62
C LEU A 143 -0.71 31.72 -25.79
N ALA A 144 -1.51 30.84 -26.39
CA ALA A 144 -1.94 29.58 -25.77
C ALA A 144 -0.78 28.58 -25.60
N ALA A 145 0.05 28.42 -26.63
CA ALA A 145 1.26 27.60 -26.55
C ALA A 145 2.23 28.12 -25.48
N GLY A 146 2.41 29.43 -25.37
CA GLY A 146 3.21 30.05 -24.32
C GLY A 146 2.70 29.75 -22.90
N GLY A 147 1.38 29.71 -22.71
CA GLY A 147 0.76 29.31 -21.44
C GLY A 147 1.09 27.88 -21.04
N VAL A 148 0.99 26.93 -21.96
CA VAL A 148 1.32 25.51 -21.71
C VAL A 148 2.80 25.33 -21.36
N VAL A 149 3.70 26.02 -22.08
CA VAL A 149 5.14 26.00 -21.80
C VAL A 149 5.47 26.61 -20.44
N SER A 150 4.80 27.71 -20.07
CA SER A 150 4.97 28.34 -18.75
C SER A 150 4.56 27.41 -17.61
N VAL A 151 3.43 26.71 -17.74
CA VAL A 151 2.97 25.72 -16.75
C VAL A 151 3.96 24.55 -16.62
N ALA A 152 4.46 24.04 -17.75
CA ALA A 152 5.49 22.99 -17.74
C ALA A 152 6.75 23.44 -17.01
N GLY A 153 7.22 24.67 -17.27
CA GLY A 153 8.36 25.27 -16.59
C GLY A 153 8.14 25.43 -15.08
N ALA A 154 6.96 25.85 -14.65
CA ALA A 154 6.61 25.98 -13.24
C ALA A 154 6.65 24.63 -12.51
N ILE A 155 6.15 23.55 -13.15
CA ILE A 155 6.20 22.19 -12.60
C ILE A 155 7.65 21.71 -12.45
N ILE A 156 8.47 21.87 -13.50
CA ILE A 156 9.90 21.49 -13.46
C ILE A 156 10.65 22.27 -12.37
N SER A 157 10.38 23.57 -12.25
CA SER A 157 11.00 24.41 -11.23
C SER A 157 10.60 24.00 -9.82
N ALA A 158 9.32 23.71 -9.58
CA ALA A 158 8.84 23.25 -8.27
C ALA A 158 9.45 21.90 -7.87
N ILE A 159 9.51 20.94 -8.80
CA ILE A 159 10.14 19.63 -8.56
C ILE A 159 11.65 19.80 -8.31
N GLY A 160 12.32 20.61 -9.13
CA GLY A 160 13.76 20.89 -8.97
C GLY A 160 14.09 21.54 -7.64
N LEU A 161 13.25 22.46 -7.15
CA LEU A 161 13.40 23.07 -5.83
C LEU A 161 13.22 22.05 -4.70
N LEU A 162 12.23 21.16 -4.79
CA LEU A 162 12.02 20.10 -3.81
C LEU A 162 13.20 19.12 -3.75
N LEU A 163 13.79 18.78 -4.89
CA LEU A 163 15.00 17.94 -4.95
C LEU A 163 16.21 18.64 -4.32
N LEU A 164 16.34 19.97 -4.46
CA LEU A 164 17.41 20.73 -3.84
C LEU A 164 17.28 20.81 -2.31
N LEU A 165 16.06 20.70 -1.79
CA LEU A 165 15.73 20.66 -0.36
C LEU A 165 15.87 19.25 0.25
N ASP A 166 16.44 18.30 -0.49
CA ASP A 166 16.64 16.90 -0.09
C ASP A 166 15.34 16.17 0.30
N TYR A 167 14.20 16.63 -0.25
CA TYR A 167 12.92 15.99 0.02
C TYR A 167 12.77 14.72 -0.82
N HIS A 168 12.51 13.60 -0.16
CA HIS A 168 12.29 12.33 -0.83
C HIS A 168 10.96 12.34 -1.60
N ILE A 169 11.05 12.46 -2.93
CA ILE A 169 9.89 12.53 -3.83
C ILE A 169 9.17 11.18 -3.83
N THR A 170 7.97 11.15 -3.25
CA THR A 170 7.10 9.97 -3.27
C THR A 170 6.45 9.77 -4.64
N SER A 171 6.01 8.54 -4.94
CA SER A 171 5.31 8.19 -6.19
C SER A 171 4.09 9.10 -6.48
N VAL A 172 3.48 9.67 -5.43
CA VAL A 172 2.34 10.61 -5.51
C VAL A 172 2.72 11.92 -6.21
N ALA A 173 3.96 12.38 -6.10
CA ALA A 173 4.40 13.63 -6.73
C ALA A 173 4.33 13.58 -8.27
N TYR A 174 4.39 12.38 -8.87
CA TYR A 174 4.27 12.18 -10.31
C TYR A 174 2.85 12.44 -10.84
N LEU A 175 1.84 12.49 -9.96
CA LEU A 175 0.46 12.85 -10.32
C LEU A 175 0.23 14.37 -10.36
N MET A 176 1.09 15.17 -9.71
CA MET A 176 0.94 16.63 -9.65
C MET A 176 0.87 17.33 -11.01
N PRO A 177 1.68 16.97 -12.03
CA PRO A 177 1.60 17.60 -13.34
C PRO A 177 0.20 17.47 -13.95
N PHE A 178 -0.43 16.29 -13.86
CA PHE A 178 -1.76 16.03 -14.41
C PHE A 178 -2.85 16.88 -13.74
N VAL A 179 -2.79 17.03 -12.41
CA VAL A 179 -3.72 17.85 -11.64
C VAL A 179 -3.58 19.34 -11.99
N ILE A 180 -2.34 19.82 -12.10
CA ILE A 180 -2.04 21.21 -12.43
C ILE A 180 -2.54 21.54 -13.85
N PHE A 181 -2.31 20.64 -14.81
CA PHE A 181 -2.85 20.80 -16.17
C PHE A 181 -4.38 20.84 -16.15
N CYS A 182 -5.06 19.91 -15.46
CA CYS A 182 -6.53 19.90 -15.38
C CYS A 182 -7.10 21.21 -14.79
N LYS A 183 -6.49 21.72 -13.71
CA LYS A 183 -6.92 22.97 -13.07
C LYS A 183 -6.74 24.19 -13.99
N PHE A 184 -5.70 24.20 -14.81
CA PHE A 184 -5.45 25.28 -15.77
C PHE A 184 -6.53 25.34 -16.86
N TYR A 185 -6.99 24.18 -17.36
CA TYR A 185 -8.09 24.13 -18.33
C TYR A 185 -9.41 24.66 -17.77
N TYR A 186 -9.74 24.35 -16.52
CA TYR A 186 -10.97 24.85 -15.88
C TYR A 186 -10.96 26.37 -15.66
N CYS A 187 -9.79 27.01 -15.73
CA CYS A 187 -9.67 28.45 -15.58
C CYS A 187 -9.68 29.19 -16.93
N ILE A 188 -9.44 28.49 -18.04
CA ILE A 188 -9.38 29.04 -19.39
C ILE A 188 -10.71 28.91 -20.14
N PHE A 189 -11.50 27.88 -19.84
CA PHE A 189 -12.87 27.69 -20.32
C PHE A 189 -13.88 28.07 -19.25
#